data_AF-A0A7Z0PX18-F1
#
_entry.id   AF-A0A7Z0PX18-F1
#
_cell.length_a   1.000
_cell.length_b   1.000
_cell.length_c   1.000
_cell.angle_alpha   90.00
_cell.angle_beta   90.00
_cell.angle_gamma   90.00
#
_symmetry.space_group_name_H-M   'P 1'
#
loop_
_entity.id
_entity.type
_entity.pdbx_description
1 polymer ?
#
loop_
_entity_poly.entity_id
_entity_poly.type
_entity_poly.pdbx_seq_one_letter_code
_entity_poly.pdbx_strand_id
1 'polypeptide(L)'
;MDVLTGEGTVTVSAPAFVLSAGLGTPGLLGPLARTLGVRTRLTYMLVCRTGQDLPEAFCLPADSAQGLFVASRPAGRERVYLMSTFVNFWASDEDEAARRSWLGAASRVLAHHLPGLWEDPAARWGLYPACKVEVDAPDQAGGGLPEGGVFDLGWDNALTVLPGKLVLAPLFAEECLNRLGRLTDLDRLREASAPGGSPAASPPPGAFTAGSGPSPAPGVPSASPWAAEDWEMTPLFTRAELFDPPTPHHDPAAPHGKDNDRWSA
;
A
#
# COMPACT_ATOMS: atom_id res chain seq x y z
N MET A 1 -22.48 29.59 -15.95
CA MET A 1 -22.49 28.95 -14.62
C MET A 1 -21.14 28.30 -14.55
N ASP A 2 -20.19 29.03 -14.00
CA ASP A 2 -18.79 28.83 -14.30
C ASP A 2 -18.18 28.03 -13.16
N VAL A 3 -17.66 26.85 -13.48
CA VAL A 3 -16.90 26.04 -12.54
C VAL A 3 -15.52 26.68 -12.45
N LEU A 4 -15.31 27.48 -11.40
CA LEU A 4 -13.97 27.89 -10.98
C LEU A 4 -13.29 26.70 -10.32
N THR A 5 -12.43 26.00 -11.06
CA THR A 5 -11.38 25.16 -10.45
C THR A 5 -10.32 26.09 -9.88
N GLY A 6 -10.63 26.73 -8.75
CA GLY A 6 -9.70 27.64 -8.09
C GLY A 6 -8.61 26.85 -7.37
N GLU A 7 -7.39 26.85 -7.90
CA GLU A 7 -6.21 26.66 -7.07
C GLU A 7 -6.21 27.73 -5.98
N GLY A 8 -6.29 27.30 -4.73
CA GLY A 8 -6.33 28.20 -3.58
C GLY A 8 -5.70 27.52 -2.37
N THR A 9 -5.00 28.30 -1.56
CA THR A 9 -4.44 27.82 -0.30
C THR A 9 -5.52 27.79 0.77
N VAL A 10 -5.70 26.65 1.42
CA VAL A 10 -6.53 26.51 2.62
C VAL A 10 -5.63 26.54 3.84
N THR A 11 -5.91 27.45 4.77
CA THR A 11 -5.23 27.50 6.08
C THR A 11 -6.08 26.76 7.11
N VAL A 12 -5.47 25.82 7.82
CA VAL A 12 -6.10 25.06 8.92
C VAL A 12 -5.39 25.38 10.22
N SER A 13 -6.15 25.83 11.22
CA SER A 13 -5.67 26.06 12.59
C SER A 13 -6.24 25.01 13.52
N ALA A 14 -5.37 24.28 14.24
CA ALA A 14 -5.75 23.25 15.18
C ALA A 14 -4.84 23.27 16.41
N PRO A 15 -5.33 22.85 17.60
CA PRO A 15 -4.50 22.75 18.79
C PRO A 15 -3.43 21.67 18.66
N ALA A 16 -3.68 20.63 17.87
CA ALA A 16 -2.75 19.53 17.58
C ALA A 16 -2.84 19.06 16.12
N PHE A 17 -1.76 18.48 15.63
CA PHE A 17 -1.65 17.89 14.29
C PHE A 17 -1.12 16.45 14.37
N VAL A 18 -1.72 15.55 13.57
CA VAL A 18 -1.25 14.17 13.40
C VAL A 18 -1.02 13.91 11.92
N LEU A 19 0.18 13.47 11.59
CA LEU A 19 0.54 13.03 10.24
C LEU A 19 0.45 11.50 10.17
N SER A 20 -0.59 11.00 9.49
CA SER A 20 -0.86 9.56 9.33
C SER A 20 -1.34 9.24 7.89
N ALA A 21 -0.56 9.65 6.89
CA ALA A 21 -0.95 9.60 5.48
C ALA A 21 -0.52 8.30 4.76
N GLY A 22 -0.20 7.22 5.50
CA GLY A 22 0.30 5.98 4.92
C GLY A 22 1.53 6.24 4.03
N LEU A 23 1.46 5.86 2.76
CA LEU A 23 2.50 6.10 1.74
C LEU A 23 2.86 7.57 1.51
N GLY A 24 1.96 8.52 1.84
CA GLY A 24 2.24 9.94 1.76
C GLY A 24 3.11 10.47 2.91
N THR A 25 3.23 9.71 4.01
CA THR A 25 3.91 10.18 5.23
C THR A 25 5.39 10.53 5.01
N PRO A 26 6.21 9.71 4.31
CA PRO A 26 7.59 10.07 4.02
C PRO A 26 7.72 11.40 3.27
N GLY A 27 6.83 11.67 2.31
CA GLY A 27 6.82 12.91 1.54
C GLY A 27 6.46 14.13 2.39
N LEU A 28 5.47 13.98 3.29
CA LEU A 28 5.07 15.06 4.21
C LEU A 28 6.13 15.35 5.29
N LEU A 29 6.84 14.33 5.76
CA LEU A 29 7.93 14.49 6.72
C LEU A 29 9.19 15.11 6.09
N GLY A 30 9.37 14.97 4.77
CA GLY A 30 10.53 15.51 4.06
C GLY A 30 11.85 14.99 4.66
N PRO A 31 12.81 15.88 4.98
CA PRO A 31 14.09 15.47 5.59
C PRO A 31 13.96 14.70 6.90
N LEU A 32 12.91 14.97 7.69
CA LEU A 32 12.68 14.34 9.00
C LEU A 32 12.43 12.84 8.87
N ALA A 33 11.91 12.38 7.73
CA ALA A 33 11.69 10.95 7.46
C ALA A 33 12.98 10.14 7.65
N ARG A 34 14.14 10.66 7.20
CA ARG A 34 15.43 9.97 7.33
C ARG A 34 15.89 9.88 8.78
N THR A 35 15.72 10.96 9.55
CA THR A 35 16.08 11.01 10.97
C THR A 35 15.26 10.02 11.79
N LEU A 36 13.98 9.87 11.44
CA LEU A 36 13.06 8.93 12.08
C LEU A 36 13.18 7.50 11.51
N GLY A 37 14.07 7.24 10.54
CA GLY A 37 14.20 5.92 9.91
C GLY A 37 12.99 5.50 9.06
N VAL A 38 12.12 6.43 8.68
CA VAL A 38 10.89 6.16 7.93
C VAL A 38 11.22 5.93 6.46
N ARG A 39 10.79 4.79 5.91
CA ARG A 39 11.09 4.40 4.53
C ARG A 39 9.93 3.69 3.85
N THR A 40 9.86 3.85 2.53
CA THR A 40 8.96 3.06 1.69
C THR A 40 9.65 1.77 1.26
N ARG A 41 9.01 0.65 1.55
CA ARG A 41 9.37 -0.67 1.04
C ARG A 41 8.41 -1.08 -0.05
N LEU A 42 8.94 -1.82 -1.01
CA LEU A 42 8.16 -2.45 -2.05
C LEU A 42 8.08 -3.95 -1.80
N THR A 43 6.89 -4.51 -1.93
CA THR A 43 6.69 -5.94 -2.17
C THR A 43 5.72 -6.10 -3.33
N TYR A 44 5.35 -7.32 -3.67
CA TYR A 44 4.33 -7.58 -4.66
C TYR A 44 3.22 -8.45 -4.07
N MET A 45 2.06 -8.30 -4.70
CA MET A 45 0.89 -9.11 -4.46
C MET A 45 0.57 -9.84 -5.75
N LEU A 46 0.54 -11.17 -5.66
CA LEU A 46 0.09 -12.02 -6.76
C LEU A 46 -1.42 -12.26 -6.60
N VAL A 47 -2.14 -12.05 -7.68
CA VAL A 47 -3.58 -12.32 -7.80
C VAL A 47 -3.73 -13.57 -8.63
N CYS A 48 -4.53 -14.53 -8.16
CA CYS A 48 -4.91 -15.71 -8.94
C CYS A 48 -6.42 -15.82 -8.97
N ARG A 49 -7.01 -15.81 -10.16
CA ARG A 49 -8.43 -16.11 -10.36
C ARG A 49 -8.54 -17.53 -10.91
N THR A 50 -9.32 -18.36 -10.24
CA THR A 50 -9.51 -19.77 -10.62
C THR A 50 -10.90 -20.26 -10.19
N GLY A 51 -11.39 -21.28 -10.89
CA GLY A 51 -12.55 -22.07 -10.48
C GLY A 51 -12.22 -23.17 -9.48
N GLN A 52 -10.93 -23.39 -9.16
CA GLN A 52 -10.53 -24.35 -8.14
C GLN A 52 -10.93 -23.89 -6.73
N ASP A 53 -11.48 -24.83 -5.97
CA ASP A 53 -11.84 -24.60 -4.57
C ASP A 53 -10.67 -24.96 -3.66
N LEU A 54 -9.94 -23.93 -3.22
CA LEU A 54 -8.86 -24.01 -2.25
C LEU A 54 -9.34 -23.37 -0.94
N PRO A 55 -8.66 -23.63 0.20
CA PRO A 55 -9.01 -23.03 1.48
C PRO A 55 -9.03 -21.50 1.43
N GLU A 56 -9.85 -20.89 2.29
CA GLU A 56 -10.02 -19.43 2.36
C GLU A 56 -8.74 -18.68 2.73
N ALA A 57 -7.96 -19.25 3.64
CA ALA A 57 -6.66 -18.73 3.99
C ALA A 57 -5.73 -19.90 4.31
N PHE A 58 -4.51 -19.84 3.81
CA PHE A 58 -3.49 -20.85 4.06
C PHE A 58 -2.09 -20.26 3.83
N CYS A 59 -1.08 -21.01 4.27
CA CYS A 59 0.31 -20.66 4.06
C CYS A 59 1.01 -21.80 3.30
N LEU A 60 1.77 -21.45 2.27
CA LEU A 60 2.65 -22.36 1.56
C LEU A 60 4.08 -22.14 2.09
N PRO A 61 4.63 -23.09 2.87
CA PRO A 61 5.93 -22.90 3.50
C PRO A 61 7.05 -22.90 2.45
N ALA A 62 8.12 -22.16 2.72
CA ALA A 62 9.36 -22.24 1.96
C ALA A 62 10.51 -21.82 2.86
N ASP A 63 11.74 -22.04 2.42
CA ASP A 63 12.91 -21.60 3.18
C ASP A 63 12.91 -20.08 3.37
N SER A 64 13.27 -19.65 4.58
CA SER A 64 13.37 -18.23 4.96
C SER A 64 12.07 -17.44 4.76
N ALA A 65 12.15 -16.20 4.26
CA ALA A 65 11.02 -15.28 4.09
C ALA A 65 10.19 -15.51 2.80
N GLN A 66 10.43 -16.63 2.09
CA GLN A 66 9.88 -16.87 0.74
C GLN A 66 8.52 -17.59 0.72
N GLY A 67 8.03 -18.04 1.88
CA GLY A 67 6.70 -18.66 1.96
C GLY A 67 5.59 -17.71 1.50
N LEU A 68 4.52 -18.28 0.94
CA LEU A 68 3.36 -17.52 0.46
C LEU A 68 2.23 -17.57 1.48
N PHE A 69 1.75 -16.41 1.89
CA PHE A 69 0.49 -16.24 2.60
C PHE A 69 -0.61 -16.03 1.58
N VAL A 70 -1.64 -16.85 1.64
CA VAL A 70 -2.75 -16.84 0.69
C VAL A 70 -4.04 -16.52 1.43
N ALA A 71 -4.81 -15.59 0.89
CA ALA A 71 -6.16 -15.29 1.33
C ALA A 71 -7.08 -15.19 0.11
N SER A 72 -8.30 -15.69 0.20
CA SER A 72 -9.25 -15.70 -0.90
C SER A 72 -10.41 -14.73 -0.68
N ARG A 73 -11.00 -14.30 -1.79
CA ARG A 73 -12.26 -13.55 -1.85
C ARG A 73 -13.18 -14.18 -2.88
N PRO A 74 -14.50 -14.23 -2.63
CA PRO A 74 -15.46 -14.68 -3.62
C PRO A 74 -15.55 -13.66 -4.78
N ALA A 75 -15.60 -14.15 -6.02
CA ALA A 75 -15.74 -13.34 -7.22
C ALA A 75 -16.76 -13.98 -8.18
N GLY A 76 -18.05 -13.82 -7.86
CA GLY A 76 -19.13 -14.46 -8.62
C GLY A 76 -19.10 -15.98 -8.44
N ARG A 77 -18.82 -16.73 -9.52
CA ARG A 77 -18.69 -18.19 -9.51
C ARG A 77 -17.24 -18.66 -9.30
N GLU A 78 -16.29 -17.74 -9.32
CA GLU A 78 -14.87 -18.01 -9.16
C GLU A 78 -14.38 -17.51 -7.79
N ARG A 79 -13.15 -17.88 -7.43
CA ARG A 79 -12.45 -17.32 -6.27
C ARG A 79 -11.21 -16.59 -6.75
N VAL A 80 -10.94 -15.45 -6.11
CA VAL A 80 -9.70 -14.70 -6.29
C VAL A 80 -8.83 -14.92 -5.06
N TYR A 81 -7.60 -15.37 -5.27
CA TYR A 81 -6.61 -15.57 -4.24
C TYR A 81 -5.57 -14.46 -4.33
N LEU A 82 -5.30 -13.82 -3.20
CA LEU A 82 -4.26 -12.84 -3.00
C LEU A 82 -3.10 -13.53 -2.29
N MET A 83 -1.91 -13.41 -2.84
CA MET A 83 -0.72 -14.11 -2.34
C MET A 83 0.42 -13.13 -2.14
N SER A 84 1.09 -13.21 -0.99
CA SER A 84 2.25 -12.37 -0.68
C SER A 84 3.34 -13.13 0.07
N THR A 85 4.56 -12.62 0.04
CA THR A 85 5.70 -13.11 0.83
C THR A 85 6.15 -12.04 1.83
N PHE A 86 7.09 -12.36 2.71
CA PHE A 86 7.74 -11.34 3.54
C PHE A 86 8.93 -10.66 2.85
N VAL A 87 9.24 -11.02 1.61
CA VAL A 87 10.35 -10.42 0.85
C VAL A 87 9.97 -8.98 0.48
N ASN A 88 10.81 -8.04 0.90
CA ASN A 88 10.65 -6.62 0.61
C ASN A 88 11.91 -6.09 -0.05
N PHE A 89 11.72 -5.20 -1.01
CA PHE A 89 12.76 -4.46 -1.71
C PHE A 89 12.73 -3.01 -1.27
N TRP A 90 13.84 -2.33 -1.55
CA TRP A 90 13.83 -0.87 -1.51
C TRP A 90 12.98 -0.37 -2.68
N ALA A 91 12.03 0.54 -2.40
CA ALA A 91 11.32 1.21 -3.47
C ALA A 91 12.33 2.10 -4.22
N SER A 92 12.71 1.69 -5.43
CA SER A 92 13.56 2.44 -6.36
C SER A 92 12.94 2.40 -7.75
N ASP A 93 13.29 3.37 -8.59
CA ASP A 93 12.74 3.49 -9.95
C ASP A 93 13.07 2.30 -10.87
N GLU A 94 14.02 1.43 -10.50
CA GLU A 94 14.36 0.19 -11.21
C GLU A 94 13.66 -1.05 -10.60
N ASP A 95 12.39 -1.24 -10.98
CA ASP A 95 11.50 -2.24 -10.37
C ASP A 95 11.58 -3.65 -11.00
N GLU A 96 12.13 -3.77 -12.22
CA GLU A 96 12.02 -5.01 -12.98
C GLU A 96 12.83 -6.19 -12.39
N ALA A 97 14.00 -5.92 -11.83
CA ALA A 97 14.82 -6.96 -11.21
C ALA A 97 14.17 -7.48 -9.92
N ALA A 98 13.62 -6.59 -9.09
CA ALA A 98 12.85 -6.94 -7.89
C ALA A 98 11.63 -7.79 -8.27
N ARG A 99 10.89 -7.38 -9.30
CA ARG A 99 9.71 -8.09 -9.80
C ARG A 99 10.04 -9.50 -10.25
N ARG A 100 11.09 -9.66 -11.08
CA ARG A 100 11.54 -10.97 -11.56
C ARG A 100 12.03 -11.86 -10.43
N SER A 101 12.80 -11.31 -9.48
CA SER A 101 13.28 -12.04 -8.31
C SER A 101 12.12 -12.56 -7.46
N TRP A 102 11.13 -11.70 -7.19
CA TRP A 102 9.95 -12.05 -6.41
C TRP A 102 9.09 -13.10 -7.11
N LEU A 103 8.79 -12.90 -8.41
CA LEU A 103 8.03 -13.86 -9.21
C LEU A 103 8.73 -15.23 -9.28
N GLY A 104 10.05 -15.27 -9.45
CA GLY A 104 10.82 -16.51 -9.46
C GLY A 104 10.85 -17.24 -8.12
N ALA A 105 10.70 -16.53 -7.00
CA ALA A 105 10.50 -17.16 -5.69
C ALA A 105 9.08 -17.73 -5.58
N ALA A 106 8.06 -16.92 -5.88
CA ALA A 106 6.66 -17.31 -5.79
C ALA A 106 6.33 -18.50 -6.72
N SER A 107 6.85 -18.52 -7.95
CA SER A 107 6.61 -19.60 -8.91
C SER A 107 7.11 -20.95 -8.41
N ARG A 108 8.29 -21.00 -7.78
CA ARG A 108 8.85 -22.23 -7.20
C ARG A 108 7.98 -22.77 -6.07
N VAL A 109 7.48 -21.88 -5.20
CA VAL A 109 6.57 -22.27 -4.10
C VAL A 109 5.24 -22.79 -4.64
N LEU A 110 4.67 -22.11 -5.64
CA LEU A 110 3.40 -22.51 -6.27
C LEU A 110 3.52 -23.83 -7.03
N ALA A 111 4.54 -23.99 -7.87
CA ALA A 111 4.77 -25.22 -8.63
C ALA A 111 5.00 -26.43 -7.71
N HIS A 112 5.63 -26.22 -6.56
CA HIS A 112 5.87 -27.28 -5.59
C HIS A 112 4.61 -27.66 -4.79
N HIS A 113 3.90 -26.69 -4.23
CA HIS A 113 2.80 -26.95 -3.30
C HIS A 113 1.41 -27.05 -3.94
N LEU A 114 1.20 -26.36 -5.07
CA LEU A 114 -0.07 -26.31 -5.78
C LEU A 114 0.13 -26.66 -7.26
N PRO A 115 0.73 -27.81 -7.62
CA PRO A 115 1.01 -28.16 -9.01
C PRO A 115 -0.26 -28.20 -9.88
N GLY A 116 -1.40 -28.59 -9.30
CA GLY A 116 -2.69 -28.60 -9.99
C GLY A 116 -3.23 -27.20 -10.31
N LEU A 117 -2.95 -26.19 -9.47
CA LEU A 117 -3.28 -24.80 -9.77
C LEU A 117 -2.26 -24.21 -10.74
N TRP A 118 -0.98 -24.53 -10.54
CA TRP A 118 0.13 -24.05 -11.34
C TRP A 118 -0.03 -24.43 -12.81
N GLU A 119 -0.39 -25.69 -13.09
CA GLU A 119 -0.59 -26.18 -14.46
C GLU A 119 -2.01 -25.95 -15.00
N ASP A 120 -2.90 -25.26 -14.26
CA ASP A 120 -4.27 -25.02 -14.68
C ASP A 120 -4.36 -23.98 -15.82
N PRO A 121 -4.78 -24.36 -17.04
CA PRO A 121 -4.90 -23.41 -18.15
C PRO A 121 -6.06 -22.42 -17.96
N ALA A 122 -7.00 -22.68 -17.06
CA ALA A 122 -8.08 -21.77 -16.73
C ALA A 122 -7.67 -20.73 -15.67
N ALA A 123 -6.61 -20.98 -14.91
CA ALA A 123 -6.11 -20.02 -13.93
C ALA A 123 -5.62 -18.74 -14.62
N ARG A 124 -5.91 -17.60 -14.01
CA ARG A 124 -5.51 -16.28 -14.49
C ARG A 124 -4.75 -15.55 -13.41
N TRP A 125 -3.59 -15.02 -13.76
CA TRP A 125 -2.61 -14.48 -12.82
C TRP A 125 -2.39 -13.01 -13.06
N GLY A 126 -2.36 -12.22 -11.99
CA GLY A 126 -2.03 -10.82 -12.01
C GLY A 126 -0.97 -10.51 -10.97
N LEU A 127 -0.21 -9.44 -11.17
CA LEU A 127 0.77 -8.96 -10.21
C LEU A 127 0.64 -7.45 -10.09
N TYR A 128 0.61 -6.95 -8.86
CA TYR A 128 0.71 -5.52 -8.61
C TYR A 128 1.74 -5.20 -7.52
N PRO A 129 2.43 -4.06 -7.63
CA PRO A 129 3.33 -3.58 -6.59
C PRO A 129 2.53 -3.16 -5.36
N ALA A 130 2.93 -3.62 -4.19
CA ALA A 130 2.37 -3.22 -2.91
C ALA A 130 3.44 -2.49 -2.11
N CYS A 131 3.32 -1.16 -2.06
CA CYS A 131 4.19 -0.34 -1.25
C CYS A 131 3.69 -0.28 0.19
N LYS A 132 4.61 -0.24 1.14
CA LYS A 132 4.31 0.00 2.56
C LYS A 132 5.34 0.94 3.16
N VAL A 133 4.93 1.65 4.21
CA VAL A 133 5.85 2.46 5.01
C VAL A 133 6.28 1.66 6.24
N GLU A 134 7.58 1.58 6.44
CA GLU A 134 8.20 0.96 7.61
C GLU A 134 9.12 1.97 8.30
N VAL A 135 9.41 1.71 9.57
CA VAL A 135 10.38 2.45 10.37
C VAL A 135 11.57 1.53 10.62
N ASP A 136 12.77 1.94 10.23
CA ASP A 136 13.99 1.22 10.56
C ASP A 136 14.12 1.14 12.09
N ALA A 137 14.37 -0.05 12.64
CA ALA A 137 14.65 -0.17 14.06
C ALA A 137 15.96 0.57 14.40
N PRO A 138 15.96 1.55 15.32
CA PRO A 138 17.20 2.17 15.78
C PRO A 138 18.03 1.12 16.54
N ASP A 139 19.28 0.91 16.10
CA ASP A 139 20.37 0.25 16.84
C ASP A 139 20.31 -1.27 17.12
N GLN A 140 19.73 -2.11 16.26
CA GLN A 140 19.86 -3.57 16.41
C GLN A 140 20.72 -4.19 15.30
N ALA A 141 22.01 -4.36 15.58
CA ALA A 141 22.93 -5.26 14.86
C ALA A 141 22.53 -6.76 14.97
N GLY A 142 21.24 -7.07 15.20
CA GLY A 142 20.74 -8.37 15.64
C GLY A 142 19.31 -8.71 15.20
N GLY A 143 18.77 -8.09 14.15
CA GLY A 143 17.58 -8.63 13.47
C GLY A 143 16.23 -8.44 14.18
N GLY A 144 16.05 -7.37 14.95
CA GLY A 144 14.72 -6.97 15.44
C GLY A 144 13.80 -6.56 14.29
N LEU A 145 12.51 -6.93 14.37
CA LEU A 145 11.50 -6.53 13.40
C LEU A 145 11.24 -5.02 13.52
N PRO A 146 11.04 -4.29 12.40
CA PRO A 146 10.65 -2.89 12.44
C PRO A 146 9.34 -2.74 13.20
N GLU A 147 9.38 -2.03 14.33
CA GLU A 147 8.20 -1.75 15.14
C GLU A 147 7.59 -0.43 14.67
N GLY A 148 6.29 -0.45 14.39
CA GLY A 148 5.55 0.80 14.21
C GLY A 148 5.65 1.67 15.46
N GLY A 149 5.23 2.93 15.35
CA GLY A 149 5.30 3.83 16.50
C GLY A 149 4.59 5.15 16.30
N VAL A 150 4.57 5.91 17.40
CA VAL A 150 4.20 7.33 17.42
C VAL A 150 5.46 8.14 17.66
N PHE A 151 5.72 9.12 16.78
CA PHE A 151 6.94 9.91 16.79
C PHE A 151 6.62 11.39 16.88
N ASP A 152 7.37 12.09 17.73
CA ASP A 152 7.30 13.54 17.84
C ASP A 152 7.98 14.20 16.64
N LEU A 153 7.36 15.26 16.13
CA LEU A 153 7.85 15.96 14.94
C LEU A 153 8.73 17.17 15.26
N GLY A 154 9.06 17.37 16.54
CA GLY A 154 9.84 18.52 17.02
C GLY A 154 9.02 19.80 17.23
N TRP A 155 7.71 19.76 16.98
CA TRP A 155 6.76 20.79 17.42
C TRP A 155 5.98 20.28 18.62
N ASP A 156 5.66 21.19 19.55
CA ASP A 156 4.98 20.89 20.82
C ASP A 156 3.57 20.29 20.65
N ASN A 157 3.02 20.32 19.43
CA ASN A 157 1.67 19.87 19.14
C ASN A 157 1.56 19.02 17.86
N ALA A 158 2.65 18.43 17.38
CA ALA A 158 2.63 17.65 16.14
C ALA A 158 3.29 16.28 16.28
N LEU A 159 2.55 15.24 15.88
CA LEU A 159 2.99 13.85 15.91
C LEU A 159 2.85 13.20 14.53
N THR A 160 3.57 12.11 14.31
CA THR A 160 3.28 11.15 13.22
C THR A 160 3.05 9.76 13.78
N VAL A 161 2.16 9.00 13.13
CA VAL A 161 1.81 7.63 13.51
C VAL A 161 2.11 6.70 12.34
N LEU A 162 2.96 5.71 12.58
CA LEU A 162 3.43 4.77 11.57
C LEU A 162 3.28 3.36 12.12
N PRO A 163 2.13 2.70 11.96
CA PRO A 163 1.87 1.43 12.61
C PRO A 163 2.66 0.25 12.03
N GLY A 164 3.21 0.39 10.82
CA GLY A 164 3.95 -0.66 10.10
C GLY A 164 3.11 -1.86 9.63
N LYS A 165 2.04 -2.21 10.37
CA LYS A 165 1.05 -3.25 10.04
C LYS A 165 -0.34 -2.77 10.41
N LEU A 166 -1.33 -3.09 9.56
CA LEU A 166 -2.72 -2.68 9.78
C LEU A 166 -3.29 -3.18 11.11
N VAL A 167 -2.92 -4.40 11.52
CA VAL A 167 -3.36 -4.99 12.80
C VAL A 167 -2.89 -4.23 14.03
N LEU A 168 -1.87 -3.38 13.89
CA LEU A 168 -1.34 -2.55 14.98
C LEU A 168 -1.93 -1.13 14.99
N ALA A 169 -2.71 -0.75 13.98
CA ALA A 169 -3.27 0.59 13.88
C ALA A 169 -4.11 1.02 15.11
N PRO A 170 -4.97 0.15 15.70
CA PRO A 170 -5.73 0.53 16.90
C PRO A 170 -4.82 0.86 18.09
N LEU A 171 -3.79 0.06 18.32
CA LEU A 171 -2.83 0.26 19.41
C LEU A 171 -2.13 1.62 19.30
N PHE A 172 -1.62 1.95 18.10
CA PHE A 172 -0.91 3.21 17.90
C PHE A 172 -1.84 4.43 17.81
N ALA A 173 -3.10 4.24 17.45
CA ALA A 173 -4.11 5.30 17.55
C ALA A 173 -4.36 5.67 19.03
N GLU A 174 -4.51 4.68 19.91
CA GLU A 174 -4.64 4.91 21.36
C GLU A 174 -3.39 5.58 21.94
N GLU A 175 -2.20 5.10 21.59
CA GLU A 175 -0.94 5.71 22.03
C GLU A 175 -0.82 7.17 21.58
N CYS A 176 -1.22 7.47 20.33
CA CYS A 176 -1.23 8.83 19.80
C CYS A 176 -2.17 9.73 20.59
N LEU A 177 -3.39 9.29 20.87
CA LEU A 177 -4.34 10.05 21.69
C LEU A 177 -3.79 10.33 23.09
N ASN A 178 -3.13 9.35 23.72
CA ASN A 178 -2.52 9.53 25.04
C ASN A 178 -1.35 10.53 25.01
N ARG A 179 -0.54 10.55 23.94
CA ARG A 179 0.54 11.53 23.76
C ARG A 179 -0.01 12.93 23.51
N LEU A 180 -1.00 13.07 22.64
CA LEU A 180 -1.67 14.34 22.36
C LEU A 180 -2.33 14.93 23.62
N GLY A 181 -2.96 14.08 24.45
CA GLY A 181 -3.50 14.42 25.76
C GLY A 181 -2.49 15.19 26.61
N ARG A 182 -1.26 14.67 26.70
CA ARG A 182 -0.15 15.28 27.45
C ARG A 182 0.40 16.57 26.82
N LEU A 183 0.42 16.65 25.49
CA LEU A 183 1.02 17.78 24.76
C LEU A 183 0.11 19.02 24.72
N THR A 184 -1.20 18.83 24.75
CA THR A 184 -2.16 19.92 24.47
C THR A 184 -3.15 20.19 25.60
N ASP A 185 -2.94 19.56 26.77
CA ASP A 185 -3.93 19.59 27.87
C ASP A 185 -5.32 19.14 27.36
N LEU A 186 -5.36 18.25 26.36
CA LEU A 186 -6.55 17.81 25.63
C LEU A 186 -7.60 17.18 26.57
N ASP A 187 -7.18 16.69 27.73
CA ASP A 187 -8.08 16.23 28.79
C ASP A 187 -8.97 17.36 29.33
N ARG A 188 -8.52 18.63 29.34
CA ARG A 188 -9.36 19.80 29.62
C ARG A 188 -10.40 20.07 28.53
N LEU A 189 -10.12 19.74 27.27
CA LEU A 189 -11.09 19.85 26.17
C LEU A 189 -12.15 18.72 26.21
N ARG A 190 -11.76 17.52 26.68
CA ARG A 190 -12.68 16.42 27.00
C ARG A 190 -13.55 16.73 28.21
N GLU A 191 -13.00 17.34 29.26
CA GLU A 191 -13.76 17.79 30.44
C GLU A 191 -14.69 18.97 30.14
N ALA A 192 -14.29 19.89 29.26
CA ALA A 192 -15.20 20.91 28.71
C ALA A 192 -16.38 20.31 27.91
N SER A 193 -16.30 19.01 27.59
CA SER A 193 -17.32 18.23 26.89
C SER A 193 -17.98 17.15 27.78
N ALA A 194 -17.82 17.21 29.11
CA ALA A 194 -18.43 16.26 30.06
C ALA A 194 -19.92 16.57 30.35
N PRO A 195 -20.71 15.59 30.84
CA PRO A 195 -22.10 15.35 30.45
C PRO A 195 -23.08 16.25 31.20
N GLY A 196 -23.78 17.16 30.50
CA GLY A 196 -24.86 17.94 31.09
C GLY A 196 -25.23 19.21 30.33
N GLY A 197 -24.33 19.75 29.51
CA GLY A 197 -24.69 20.71 28.49
C GLY A 197 -25.11 19.95 27.25
N SER A 198 -26.40 19.64 27.10
CA SER A 198 -26.91 19.27 25.79
C SER A 198 -26.56 20.43 24.85
N PRO A 199 -25.67 20.28 23.85
CA PRO A 199 -25.81 21.16 22.71
C PRO A 199 -27.24 20.91 22.25
N ALA A 200 -28.03 21.97 22.09
CA ALA A 200 -29.28 21.83 21.35
C ALA A 200 -28.90 21.03 20.11
N ALA A 201 -29.44 19.82 20.00
CA ALA A 201 -29.21 18.99 18.85
C ALA A 201 -29.65 19.85 17.69
N SER A 202 -28.69 20.44 16.97
CA SER A 202 -28.93 20.83 15.60
C SER A 202 -29.56 19.58 15.01
N PRO A 203 -30.81 19.68 14.54
CA PRO A 203 -31.50 18.50 14.05
C PRO A 203 -30.54 17.83 13.06
N PRO A 204 -30.49 16.49 13.01
CA PRO A 204 -29.77 15.83 11.93
C PRO A 204 -30.21 16.55 10.64
N PRO A 205 -29.28 16.92 9.73
CA PRO A 205 -29.70 17.44 8.44
C PRO A 205 -30.76 16.47 7.95
N GLY A 206 -31.98 17.01 7.82
CA GLY A 206 -33.17 16.19 7.65
C GLY A 206 -32.90 15.19 6.53
N ALA A 207 -33.49 13.99 6.65
CA ALA A 207 -33.59 13.08 5.54
C ALA A 207 -33.83 13.92 4.28
N PHE A 208 -32.90 13.87 3.32
CA PHE A 208 -33.04 14.55 2.05
C PHE A 208 -34.34 14.02 1.44
N THR A 209 -35.43 14.73 1.70
CA THR A 209 -36.68 14.57 0.99
C THR A 209 -36.34 14.89 -0.44
N ALA A 210 -36.34 13.87 -1.28
CA ALA A 210 -36.30 14.00 -2.72
C ALA A 210 -37.34 15.05 -3.12
N GLY A 211 -36.84 16.23 -3.49
CA GLY A 211 -37.63 17.44 -3.65
C GLY A 211 -36.86 18.48 -4.45
N SER A 212 -36.72 18.19 -5.75
CA SER A 212 -36.67 19.18 -6.84
C SER A 212 -35.57 20.25 -6.79
N GLY A 213 -34.31 19.81 -6.84
CA GLY A 213 -33.16 20.57 -7.38
C GLY A 213 -32.67 19.89 -8.66
N PRO A 214 -31.97 20.58 -9.57
CA PRO A 214 -31.79 20.13 -10.95
C PRO A 214 -31.15 18.74 -11.00
N SER A 215 -31.84 17.84 -11.69
CA SER A 215 -31.47 16.45 -11.90
C SER A 215 -29.96 16.32 -12.17
N PRO A 216 -29.21 15.50 -11.41
CA PRO A 216 -27.84 15.20 -11.79
C PRO A 216 -27.87 14.56 -13.18
N ALA A 217 -27.02 15.05 -14.08
CA ALA A 217 -26.87 14.46 -15.39
C ALA A 217 -26.51 12.97 -15.22
N PRO A 218 -27.16 12.05 -15.95
CA PRO A 218 -26.84 10.64 -15.86
C PRO A 218 -25.43 10.43 -16.42
N GLY A 219 -24.48 9.96 -15.60
CA GLY A 219 -23.19 9.52 -16.14
C GLY A 219 -21.96 9.47 -15.22
N VAL A 220 -21.99 9.91 -13.97
CA VAL A 220 -20.79 9.83 -13.11
C VAL A 220 -21.08 9.02 -11.85
N PRO A 221 -20.56 7.79 -11.73
CA PRO A 221 -20.61 7.06 -10.48
C PRO A 221 -19.84 7.86 -9.41
N SER A 222 -20.49 8.11 -8.28
CA SER A 222 -19.83 8.54 -7.06
C SER A 222 -18.85 7.43 -6.64
N ALA A 223 -17.57 7.61 -6.97
CA ALA A 223 -16.52 6.72 -6.53
C ALA A 223 -16.32 6.90 -5.03
N SER A 224 -16.52 5.82 -4.28
CA SER A 224 -16.03 5.68 -2.92
C SER A 224 -14.55 6.11 -2.85
N PRO A 225 -14.10 6.80 -1.79
CA PRO A 225 -12.67 7.10 -1.59
C PRO A 225 -11.84 5.82 -1.42
N TRP A 226 -12.50 4.69 -1.17
CA TRP A 226 -11.99 3.35 -1.42
C TRP A 226 -12.30 3.02 -2.87
N ALA A 227 -11.40 3.43 -3.76
CA ALA A 227 -11.39 3.01 -5.16
C ALA A 227 -11.45 1.47 -5.25
N ALA A 228 -11.76 0.94 -6.45
CA ALA A 228 -11.63 -0.48 -6.73
C ALA A 228 -10.29 -0.98 -6.14
N GLU A 229 -10.34 -2.00 -5.30
CA GLU A 229 -9.13 -2.50 -4.63
C GLU A 229 -8.12 -2.90 -5.72
N ASP A 230 -6.82 -2.68 -5.52
CA ASP A 230 -5.80 -2.84 -6.59
C ASP A 230 -5.91 -4.19 -7.32
N TRP A 231 -6.35 -5.26 -6.63
CA TRP A 231 -6.57 -6.58 -7.22
C TRP A 231 -7.75 -6.66 -8.20
N GLU A 232 -8.78 -5.82 -8.05
CA GLU A 232 -9.93 -5.74 -8.98
C GLU A 232 -9.50 -5.13 -10.31
N MET A 233 -8.56 -4.18 -10.26
CA MET A 233 -8.01 -3.48 -11.41
C MET A 233 -6.76 -4.16 -12.00
N THR A 234 -6.20 -5.14 -11.30
CA THR A 234 -4.99 -5.85 -11.74
C THR A 234 -5.28 -6.63 -13.02
N PRO A 235 -4.58 -6.34 -14.13
CA PRO A 235 -4.70 -7.12 -15.35
C PRO A 235 -4.31 -8.58 -15.11
N LEU A 236 -5.09 -9.49 -15.67
CA LEU A 236 -4.88 -10.93 -15.51
C LEU A 236 -4.41 -11.57 -16.81
N PHE A 237 -3.42 -12.44 -16.68
CA PHE A 237 -2.71 -13.10 -17.77
C PHE A 237 -2.72 -14.62 -17.58
N THR A 238 -2.33 -15.35 -18.61
CA THR A 238 -1.97 -16.77 -18.47
C THR A 238 -0.67 -16.93 -17.69
N ARG A 239 -0.39 -18.15 -17.22
CA ARG A 239 0.88 -18.47 -16.54
C ARG A 239 2.10 -18.08 -17.39
N ALA A 240 2.11 -18.48 -18.65
CA ALA A 240 3.25 -18.26 -19.54
C ALA A 240 3.50 -16.76 -19.76
N GLU A 241 2.45 -15.96 -19.94
CA GLU A 241 2.59 -14.50 -20.13
C GLU A 241 3.18 -13.79 -18.91
N LEU A 242 2.84 -14.22 -17.68
CA LEU A 242 3.29 -13.56 -16.46
C LEU A 242 4.65 -14.08 -15.96
N PHE A 243 4.87 -15.39 -15.99
CA PHE A 243 6.03 -16.04 -15.37
C PHE A 243 7.14 -16.39 -16.36
N ASP A 244 6.80 -16.55 -17.63
CA ASP A 244 7.74 -16.93 -18.70
C ASP A 244 7.85 -15.81 -19.75
N PRO A 245 8.16 -14.55 -19.37
CA PRO A 245 8.20 -13.45 -20.33
C PRO A 245 9.23 -13.78 -21.41
N PRO A 246 8.94 -13.47 -22.69
CA PRO A 246 9.86 -13.75 -23.78
C PRO A 246 11.21 -13.10 -23.47
N THR A 247 12.29 -13.89 -23.52
CA THR A 247 13.64 -13.34 -23.47
C THR A 247 13.73 -12.24 -24.51
N PRO A 248 14.13 -11.01 -24.14
CA PRO A 248 14.40 -10.00 -25.15
C PRO A 248 15.43 -10.61 -26.11
N HIS A 249 15.12 -10.59 -27.40
CA HIS A 249 16.09 -10.91 -28.43
C HIS A 249 17.26 -9.94 -28.25
N HIS A 250 18.33 -10.41 -27.61
CA HIS A 250 19.62 -9.77 -27.74
C HIS A 250 20.05 -10.03 -29.18
N ASP A 251 19.75 -9.10 -30.08
CA ASP A 251 20.54 -9.00 -31.30
C ASP A 251 21.99 -8.78 -30.83
N PRO A 252 22.92 -9.70 -31.12
CA PRO A 252 24.31 -9.47 -30.79
C PRO A 252 24.73 -8.18 -31.50
N ALA A 253 25.23 -7.21 -30.73
CA ALA A 253 25.77 -5.99 -31.28
C ALA A 253 26.75 -6.36 -32.40
N ALA A 254 26.51 -5.82 -33.60
CA ALA A 254 27.37 -6.04 -34.74
C ALA A 254 28.82 -5.75 -34.32
N PRO A 255 29.79 -6.63 -34.65
CA PRO A 255 31.17 -6.43 -34.25
C PRO A 255 31.63 -5.08 -34.80
N HIS A 256 32.02 -4.17 -33.89
CA HIS A 256 32.63 -2.91 -34.25
C HIS A 256 33.81 -3.19 -35.18
N GLY A 257 33.69 -2.70 -36.42
CA GLY A 257 34.78 -2.70 -37.38
C GLY A 257 36.01 -2.06 -36.74
N LYS A 258 37.15 -2.74 -36.88
CA LYS A 258 38.45 -2.16 -36.54
C LYS A 258 38.71 -1.02 -37.51
N ASP A 259 38.45 0.21 -37.08
CA ASP A 259 39.04 1.40 -37.70
C ASP A 259 40.53 1.40 -37.37
N ASN A 260 41.31 0.83 -38.28
CA ASN A 260 42.72 1.09 -38.41
C ASN A 260 42.87 2.47 -39.07
N ASP A 261 42.99 3.53 -38.27
CA ASP A 261 43.54 4.78 -38.78
C ASP A 261 44.86 5.14 -38.10
N ARG A 262 45.88 5.04 -38.97
CA ARG A 262 47.26 5.48 -38.86
C ARG A 262 47.36 6.91 -38.34
N TRP A 263 48.19 7.08 -37.31
CA TRP A 263 48.89 8.33 -37.08
C TRP A 263 50.28 8.21 -37.71
N SER A 264 50.50 8.95 -38.80
CA SER A 264 51.86 9.22 -39.31
C SER A 264 52.40 10.45 -38.56
N ALA A 265 53.57 10.29 -37.96
CA ALA A 265 54.47 11.38 -37.58
C ALA A 265 55.39 11.73 -38.76
#